data_AF-A0A961I0Q2-F1
#
_entry.id   AF-A0A961I0Q2-F1
#
_cell.length_a   1.000
_cell.length_b   1.000
_cell.length_c   1.000
_cell.angle_alpha   90.00
_cell.angle_beta   90.00
_cell.angle_gamma   90.00
#
_symmetry.space_group_name_H-M   'P 1'
#
loop_
_entity.id
_entity.type
_entity.pdbx_description
1 polymer ?
#
loop_
_entity_poly.entity_id
_entity_poly.type
_entity_poly.pdbx_seq_one_letter_code
_entity_poly.pdbx_strand_id
1 'polypeptide(L)'
;DLRQVMGSGPAGRITHDDLDGFLERGPTRETGTRRPDPSVTEEEIRGLRKRIAARMSQAKARIPHITIVEEIDATDLEALRTALNADHAATRGRLTLLPFVMLAIVEAVAEQPRLNARFDDEAGVLRSYGGVHVGIATQTPGGLVVPVLRHVEAMTLWDAAAELARL
;
A
#
# COMPACT_ATOMS: atom_id res chain seq x y z
N ASP A 1 -36.34 -26.09 25.41
CA ASP A 1 -35.68 -26.32 26.71
C ASP A 1 -36.56 -25.74 27.79
N LEU A 2 -37.09 -26.57 28.69
CA LEU A 2 -38.04 -26.12 29.74
C LEU A 2 -37.39 -25.24 30.81
N ARG A 3 -36.05 -25.20 30.87
CA ARG A 3 -35.30 -24.35 31.82
C ARG A 3 -35.42 -22.85 31.55
N GLN A 4 -35.98 -22.46 30.39
CA GLN A 4 -36.18 -21.06 30.00
C GLN A 4 -37.58 -20.54 30.37
N VAL A 5 -38.47 -21.40 30.88
CA VAL A 5 -39.83 -21.05 31.29
C VAL A 5 -39.87 -20.92 32.81
N MET A 6 -40.29 -19.76 33.30
CA MET A 6 -40.46 -19.51 34.73
C MET A 6 -41.82 -20.07 35.17
N GLY A 7 -41.83 -21.09 36.03
CA GLY A 7 -43.06 -21.72 36.53
C GLY A 7 -43.68 -20.94 37.70
N SER A 8 -44.97 -20.62 37.60
CA SER A 8 -45.70 -19.84 38.60
C SER A 8 -46.53 -20.70 39.59
N GLY A 9 -46.58 -22.02 39.41
CA GLY A 9 -47.36 -22.93 40.24
C GLY A 9 -46.72 -23.30 41.60
N PRO A 10 -47.47 -23.97 42.50
CA PRO A 10 -46.97 -24.38 43.82
C PRO A 10 -45.72 -25.26 43.71
N ALA A 11 -44.68 -24.91 44.48
CA ALA A 11 -43.33 -25.49 44.42
C ALA A 11 -42.58 -25.25 43.09
N GLY A 12 -42.92 -24.19 42.34
CA GLY A 12 -42.22 -23.80 41.11
C GLY A 12 -42.59 -24.66 39.90
N ARG A 13 -43.76 -25.31 39.94
CA ARG A 13 -44.26 -26.14 38.84
C ARG A 13 -44.65 -25.25 37.66
N ILE A 14 -44.14 -25.58 36.48
CA ILE A 14 -44.55 -24.93 35.22
C ILE A 14 -45.98 -25.36 34.91
N THR A 15 -46.88 -24.38 34.81
CA THR A 15 -48.29 -24.61 34.43
C THR A 15 -48.47 -24.50 32.92
N HIS A 16 -49.63 -24.91 32.39
CA HIS A 16 -49.92 -24.72 30.96
C HIS A 16 -49.97 -23.24 30.59
N ASP A 17 -50.54 -22.40 31.44
CA ASP A 17 -50.59 -20.94 31.22
C ASP A 17 -49.18 -20.32 31.14
N ASP A 18 -48.20 -20.83 31.90
CA ASP A 18 -46.80 -20.37 31.82
C ASP A 18 -46.14 -20.74 30.49
N LEU A 19 -46.47 -21.94 29.96
CA LEU A 19 -46.01 -22.41 28.66
C LEU A 19 -46.65 -21.61 27.53
N ASP A 20 -47.96 -21.40 27.58
CA ASP A 20 -48.69 -20.62 26.60
C ASP A 20 -48.18 -19.17 26.58
N GLY A 21 -48.01 -18.56 27.76
CA GLY A 21 -47.45 -17.21 27.86
C GLY A 21 -45.98 -17.10 27.44
N PHE A 22 -45.19 -18.17 27.51
CA PHE A 22 -43.82 -18.19 26.98
C PHE A 22 -43.81 -18.38 25.45
N LEU A 23 -44.71 -19.20 24.92
CA LEU A 23 -44.88 -19.40 23.48
C LEU A 23 -45.42 -18.14 22.79
N GLU A 24 -46.35 -17.42 23.43
CA GLU A 24 -46.86 -16.13 22.94
C GLU A 24 -45.80 -15.03 22.96
N ARG A 25 -44.99 -14.96 24.02
CA ARG A 25 -43.89 -13.97 24.11
C ARG A 25 -42.70 -14.31 23.22
N GLY A 26 -42.53 -15.58 22.89
CA GLY A 26 -41.34 -16.10 22.19
C GLY A 26 -40.07 -15.95 23.03
N PRO A 27 -38.98 -16.64 22.67
CA PRO A 27 -37.69 -16.42 23.34
C PRO A 27 -37.22 -14.99 23.05
N THR A 28 -37.09 -14.16 24.09
CA THR A 28 -36.45 -12.83 24.00
C THR A 28 -34.97 -13.03 23.69
N ARG A 29 -34.65 -13.31 22.42
CA ARG A 29 -33.31 -13.08 21.90
C ARG A 29 -33.14 -11.57 21.87
N GLU A 30 -32.34 -11.03 22.77
CA GLU A 30 -31.75 -9.71 22.60
C GLU A 30 -30.83 -9.77 21.37
N THR A 31 -31.42 -9.76 20.19
CA THR A 31 -30.72 -9.39 18.97
C THR A 31 -30.46 -7.90 19.09
N GLY A 32 -29.23 -7.52 19.47
CA GLY A 32 -28.80 -6.12 19.43
C GLY A 32 -29.15 -5.53 18.07
N THR A 33 -30.17 -4.69 18.02
CA THR A 33 -30.59 -4.05 16.78
C THR A 33 -29.53 -3.00 16.44
N ARG A 34 -28.68 -3.31 15.47
CA ARG A 34 -27.70 -2.35 14.94
C ARG A 34 -28.49 -1.18 14.35
N ARG A 35 -28.50 -0.05 15.04
CA ARG A 35 -29.16 1.17 14.55
C ARG A 35 -28.27 1.85 13.52
N PRO A 36 -28.85 2.51 12.50
CA PRO A 36 -28.09 3.37 11.60
C PRO A 36 -27.39 4.47 12.40
N ASP A 37 -26.10 4.67 12.13
CA ASP A 37 -25.31 5.78 12.67
C ASP A 37 -25.23 6.88 11.60
N PRO A 38 -25.94 8.01 11.77
CA PRO A 38 -25.93 9.11 10.82
C PRO A 38 -24.75 10.08 11.04
N SER A 39 -23.80 9.77 11.92
CA SER A 39 -22.69 10.69 12.22
C SER A 39 -21.83 10.96 10.99
N VAL A 40 -21.60 12.25 10.72
CA VAL A 40 -20.70 12.73 9.67
C VAL A 40 -19.57 13.47 10.38
N THR A 41 -18.34 13.06 10.10
CA THR A 41 -17.14 13.76 10.58
C THR A 41 -16.48 14.47 9.41
N GLU A 42 -16.25 15.77 9.56
CA GLU A 42 -15.57 16.59 8.56
C GLU A 42 -14.18 16.96 9.07
N GLU A 43 -13.15 16.69 8.26
CA GLU A 43 -11.77 17.10 8.53
C GLU A 43 -11.28 17.98 7.38
N GLU A 44 -10.82 19.19 7.71
CA GLU A 44 -10.30 20.10 6.70
C GLU A 44 -8.89 19.70 6.25
N ILE A 45 -8.73 19.44 4.95
CA ILE A 45 -7.44 19.08 4.36
C ILE A 45 -6.59 20.35 4.16
N ARG A 46 -5.53 20.50 4.97
CA ARG A 46 -4.60 21.65 4.90
C ARG A 46 -3.18 21.25 4.50
N GLY A 47 -2.39 22.25 4.10
CA GLY A 47 -0.94 22.13 3.89
C GLY A 47 -0.52 21.10 2.84
N LEU A 48 0.31 20.14 3.26
CA LEU A 48 0.92 19.13 2.37
C LEU A 48 -0.11 18.23 1.70
N ARG A 49 -1.10 17.73 2.44
CA ARG A 49 -2.14 16.83 1.89
C ARG A 49 -2.95 17.51 0.79
N LYS A 50 -3.28 18.79 0.93
CA LYS A 50 -3.97 19.59 -0.10
C LYS A 50 -3.14 19.69 -1.38
N ARG A 51 -1.83 19.93 -1.26
CA ARG A 51 -0.92 20.00 -2.42
C ARG A 51 -0.77 18.64 -3.12
N ILE A 52 -0.67 17.55 -2.36
CA ILE A 52 -0.63 16.19 -2.92
C ILE A 52 -1.91 15.92 -3.71
N ALA A 53 -3.08 16.19 -3.13
CA ALA A 53 -4.36 16.01 -3.80
C ALA A 53 -4.45 16.81 -5.11
N ALA A 54 -4.02 18.07 -5.10
CA ALA A 54 -3.99 18.90 -6.31
C ALA A 54 -3.05 18.32 -7.39
N ARG A 55 -1.84 17.87 -7.01
CA ARG A 55 -0.88 17.26 -7.94
C ARG A 55 -1.38 15.94 -8.52
N MET A 56 -2.02 15.10 -7.70
CA MET A 56 -2.61 13.83 -8.14
C MET A 56 -3.77 14.05 -9.09
N SER A 57 -4.66 14.99 -8.80
CA SER A 57 -5.75 15.36 -9.70
C SER A 57 -5.23 15.89 -11.04
N GLN A 58 -4.23 16.77 -11.03
CA GLN A 58 -3.58 17.26 -12.25
C GLN A 58 -2.95 16.14 -13.07
N ALA A 59 -2.18 15.24 -12.42
CA ALA A 59 -1.55 14.11 -13.10
C ALA A 59 -2.60 13.20 -13.76
N LYS A 60 -3.68 12.88 -13.04
CA LYS A 60 -4.74 11.99 -13.56
C LYS A 60 -5.56 12.64 -14.68
N ALA A 61 -5.70 13.97 -14.67
CA ALA A 61 -6.40 14.70 -15.72
C ALA A 61 -5.57 14.87 -16.99
N ARG A 62 -4.25 15.12 -16.87
CA ARG A 62 -3.38 15.42 -18.02
C ARG A 62 -2.74 14.18 -18.66
N ILE A 63 -2.43 13.15 -17.87
CA ILE A 63 -1.68 11.99 -18.36
C ILE A 63 -2.66 10.86 -18.71
N PRO A 64 -2.68 10.37 -19.97
CA PRO A 64 -3.43 9.17 -20.33
C PRO A 64 -2.69 7.94 -19.77
N HIS A 65 -3.11 7.47 -18.60
CA HIS A 65 -2.45 6.34 -17.93
C HIS A 65 -2.83 5.03 -18.61
N ILE A 66 -1.83 4.27 -19.02
CA ILE A 66 -1.95 2.85 -19.35
C ILE A 66 -1.22 2.04 -18.29
N THR A 67 -1.75 0.86 -17.96
CA THR A 67 -1.14 -0.05 -17.00
C THR A 67 -0.82 -1.35 -17.71
N ILE A 68 0.42 -1.79 -17.59
CA ILE A 68 0.90 -3.10 -18.05
C ILE A 68 1.28 -3.87 -16.79
N VAL A 69 0.85 -5.12 -16.71
CA VAL A 69 1.14 -6.02 -15.60
C VAL A 69 1.82 -7.24 -16.19
N GLU A 70 3.03 -7.51 -15.74
CA GLU A 70 3.85 -8.65 -16.15
C GLU A 70 4.39 -9.33 -14.89
N GLU A 71 4.60 -10.64 -14.99
CA GLU A 71 5.22 -11.44 -13.94
C GLU A 71 6.68 -11.73 -14.33
N ILE A 72 7.59 -11.57 -13.37
CA ILE A 72 9.03 -11.76 -13.59
C ILE A 72 9.51 -12.80 -12.59
N ASP A 73 10.11 -13.88 -13.10
CA ASP A 73 10.81 -14.83 -12.26
C ASP A 73 12.13 -14.21 -11.78
N ALA A 74 12.26 -14.06 -10.46
CA ALA A 74 13.42 -13.50 -9.79
C ALA A 74 14.28 -14.57 -9.09
N THR A 75 14.09 -15.86 -9.37
CA THR A 75 14.79 -16.97 -8.70
C THR A 75 16.31 -16.84 -8.78
N ASP A 76 16.85 -16.66 -9.98
CA ASP A 76 18.30 -16.52 -10.18
C ASP A 76 18.85 -15.22 -9.59
N LEU A 77 18.06 -14.15 -9.65
CA LEU A 77 18.40 -12.87 -9.03
C LEU A 77 18.52 -13.00 -7.51
N GLU A 78 17.60 -13.73 -6.88
CA GLU A 78 17.59 -13.96 -5.44
C GLU A 78 18.73 -14.89 -5.01
N ALA A 79 19.06 -15.90 -5.82
CA ALA A 79 20.22 -16.75 -5.61
C ALA A 79 21.52 -15.92 -5.66
N LEU A 80 21.69 -15.07 -6.68
CA LEU A 80 22.82 -14.15 -6.80
C LEU A 80 22.90 -13.19 -5.60
N ARG A 81 21.78 -12.57 -5.23
CA ARG A 81 21.70 -11.66 -4.07
C ARG A 81 22.12 -12.37 -2.79
N THR A 82 21.74 -13.63 -2.62
CA THR A 82 22.08 -14.44 -1.44
C THR A 82 23.57 -14.77 -1.41
N ALA A 83 24.14 -15.19 -2.54
CA ALA A 83 25.57 -15.46 -2.66
C ALA A 83 26.42 -14.20 -2.37
N LEU A 84 26.09 -13.07 -3.02
CA LEU A 84 26.80 -11.80 -2.80
C LEU A 84 26.72 -11.32 -1.35
N ASN A 85 25.59 -11.56 -0.68
CA ASN A 85 25.45 -11.22 0.73
C ASN A 85 26.24 -12.18 1.64
N ALA A 86 26.32 -13.47 1.32
CA ALA A 86 27.14 -14.40 2.08
C ALA A 86 28.62 -13.98 2.07
N ASP A 87 29.12 -13.55 0.91
CA ASP A 87 30.53 -13.22 0.72
C ASP A 87 30.90 -11.80 1.16
N HIS A 88 29.98 -10.84 1.03
CA HIS A 88 30.30 -9.42 1.16
C HIS A 88 29.48 -8.65 2.19
N ALA A 89 28.41 -9.21 2.77
CA ALA A 89 27.53 -8.41 3.64
C ALA A 89 28.23 -7.84 4.87
N ALA A 90 29.19 -8.58 5.43
CA ALA A 90 29.96 -8.14 6.59
C ALA A 90 30.89 -6.95 6.29
N THR A 91 31.29 -6.76 5.03
CA THR A 91 32.28 -5.73 4.64
C THR A 91 31.67 -4.57 3.86
N ARG A 92 30.64 -4.82 3.05
CA ARG A 92 30.02 -3.84 2.13
C ARG A 92 28.57 -3.50 2.47
N GLY A 93 27.99 -4.12 3.49
CA GLY A 93 26.58 -3.98 3.84
C GLY A 93 25.69 -5.00 3.12
N ARG A 94 24.42 -5.05 3.48
CA ARG A 94 23.48 -6.05 2.95
C ARG A 94 22.74 -5.54 1.71
N LEU A 95 22.79 -6.30 0.63
CA LEU A 95 22.02 -6.04 -0.59
C LEU A 95 20.56 -6.48 -0.46
N THR A 96 19.66 -5.56 -0.83
CA THR A 96 18.24 -5.82 -1.11
C THR A 96 18.03 -5.97 -2.63
N LEU A 97 16.79 -6.23 -3.06
CA LEU A 97 16.47 -6.32 -4.49
C LEU A 97 16.42 -4.96 -5.20
N LEU A 98 16.15 -3.87 -4.48
CA LEU A 98 15.95 -2.55 -5.07
C LEU A 98 17.16 -2.04 -5.89
N PRO A 99 18.42 -2.16 -5.42
CA PRO A 99 19.59 -1.77 -6.21
C PRO A 99 19.70 -2.50 -7.55
N PHE A 100 19.30 -3.79 -7.62
CA PHE A 100 19.28 -4.54 -8.88
C PHE A 100 18.22 -4.01 -9.83
N VAL A 101 17.01 -3.72 -9.32
CA VAL A 101 15.91 -3.15 -10.12
C VAL A 101 16.29 -1.76 -10.63
N MET A 102 16.94 -0.93 -9.81
CA MET A 102 17.43 0.39 -10.21
C MET A 102 18.39 0.31 -11.38
N LEU A 103 19.39 -0.58 -11.32
CA LEU A 103 20.35 -0.76 -12.42
C LEU A 103 19.68 -1.38 -13.65
N ALA A 104 18.73 -2.29 -13.49
CA ALA A 104 17.94 -2.80 -14.61
C ALA A 104 17.13 -1.69 -15.31
N ILE A 105 16.60 -0.71 -14.56
CA ILE A 105 15.93 0.47 -15.14
C ILE A 105 16.91 1.33 -15.93
N VAL A 106 18.16 1.49 -15.45
CA VAL A 106 19.19 2.23 -16.20
C VAL A 106 19.45 1.56 -17.55
N GLU A 107 19.63 0.25 -17.58
CA GLU A 107 19.83 -0.51 -18.83
C GLU A 107 18.62 -0.39 -19.76
N ALA A 108 17.40 -0.54 -19.21
CA ALA A 108 16.16 -0.39 -20.00
C ALA A 108 16.00 1.02 -20.59
N VAL A 109 16.42 2.06 -19.86
CA VAL A 109 16.43 3.44 -20.36
C VAL A 109 17.51 3.64 -21.43
N ALA A 110 18.66 2.98 -21.32
CA ALA A 110 19.70 3.03 -22.34
C ALA A 110 19.22 2.42 -23.68
N GLU A 111 18.48 1.31 -23.61
CA GLU A 111 17.85 0.67 -24.78
C GLU A 111 16.66 1.47 -25.33
N GLN A 112 15.87 2.09 -24.46
CA GLN A 112 14.72 2.92 -24.82
C GLN A 112 14.82 4.32 -24.17
N PRO A 113 15.58 5.26 -24.77
CA PRO A 113 15.79 6.60 -24.20
C PRO A 113 14.51 7.43 -24.06
N ARG A 114 13.44 7.08 -24.80
CA ARG A 114 12.14 7.76 -24.72
C ARG A 114 11.43 7.53 -23.39
N LEU A 115 11.80 6.49 -22.62
CA LEU A 115 11.25 6.26 -21.28
C LEU A 115 11.72 7.32 -20.28
N ASN A 116 12.92 7.88 -20.46
CA ASN A 116 13.45 8.94 -19.61
C ASN A 116 13.23 10.33 -20.24
N ALA A 117 11.95 10.67 -20.45
CA ALA A 117 11.56 11.93 -21.05
C ALA A 117 10.33 12.54 -20.34
N ARG A 118 10.23 13.86 -20.42
CA ARG A 118 9.07 14.62 -19.96
C ARG A 118 8.42 15.31 -21.15
N PHE A 119 7.12 15.06 -21.32
CA PHE A 119 6.30 15.81 -22.24
C PHE A 119 5.76 17.07 -21.56
N ASP A 120 5.95 18.22 -22.20
CA ASP A 120 5.36 19.51 -21.84
C ASP A 120 4.19 19.77 -22.79
N ASP A 121 2.97 19.65 -22.29
CA ASP A 121 1.73 19.79 -23.05
C ASP A 121 1.44 21.23 -23.46
N GLU A 122 1.89 22.21 -22.67
CA GLU A 122 1.71 23.63 -22.96
C GLU A 122 2.69 24.11 -24.03
N ALA A 123 3.96 23.67 -23.96
CA ALA A 123 4.96 24.01 -24.96
C ALA A 123 4.95 23.08 -26.19
N GLY A 124 4.30 21.90 -26.10
CA GLY A 124 4.35 20.87 -27.13
C GLY A 124 5.74 20.25 -27.31
N VAL A 125 6.55 20.22 -26.24
CA VAL A 125 7.95 19.80 -26.30
C VAL A 125 8.15 18.50 -25.53
N LEU A 126 8.79 17.52 -26.17
CA LEU A 126 9.32 16.35 -25.49
C LEU A 126 10.78 16.60 -25.09
N ARG A 127 11.06 16.60 -23.80
CA ARG A 127 12.41 16.75 -23.25
C ARG A 127 12.94 15.40 -22.77
N SER A 128 13.92 14.85 -23.46
CA SER A 128 14.64 13.65 -23.04
C SER A 128 15.83 13.99 -22.15
N TYR A 129 16.14 13.12 -21.20
CA TYR A 129 17.23 13.29 -20.24
C TYR A 129 18.26 12.18 -20.41
N GLY A 130 19.55 12.56 -20.40
CA GLY A 130 20.65 11.58 -20.42
C GLY A 130 20.93 10.98 -19.04
N GLY A 131 20.84 11.79 -17.99
CA GLY A 131 20.98 11.30 -16.61
C GLY A 131 19.72 10.57 -16.14
N VAL A 132 19.91 9.48 -15.41
CA VAL A 132 18.84 8.65 -14.85
C VAL A 132 18.77 8.88 -13.35
N HIS A 133 17.59 9.32 -12.89
CA HIS A 133 17.32 9.55 -11.49
C HIS A 133 16.16 8.68 -11.07
N VAL A 134 16.31 7.95 -9.96
CA VAL A 134 15.29 7.01 -9.49
C VAL A 134 14.71 7.52 -8.18
N GLY A 135 13.40 7.77 -8.19
CA GLY A 135 12.63 8.08 -6.98
C GLY A 135 12.15 6.79 -6.32
N ILE A 136 12.38 6.64 -5.02
CA ILE A 136 11.91 5.47 -4.25
C ILE A 136 10.78 5.90 -3.34
N ALA A 137 9.61 5.30 -3.50
CA ALA A 137 8.45 5.60 -2.67
C ALA A 137 8.57 4.89 -1.31
N THR A 138 8.77 5.66 -0.23
CA THR A 138 8.99 5.16 1.12
C THR A 138 7.87 5.60 2.06
N GLN A 139 7.23 4.62 2.71
CA GLN A 139 6.22 4.89 3.72
C GLN A 139 6.88 5.27 5.04
N THR A 140 6.56 6.46 5.56
CA THR A 140 7.04 6.95 6.87
C THR A 140 5.85 7.17 7.82
N PRO A 141 6.08 7.35 9.14
CA PRO A 141 5.02 7.75 10.06
C PRO A 141 4.34 9.09 9.67
N GLY A 142 5.07 9.97 8.98
CA GLY A 142 4.55 11.24 8.47
C GLY A 142 3.80 11.15 7.14
N GLY A 143 3.73 9.95 6.54
CA GLY A 143 3.14 9.68 5.23
C GLY A 143 4.15 9.20 4.20
N LEU A 144 3.71 9.18 2.94
CA LEU A 144 4.55 8.76 1.80
C LEU A 144 5.55 9.86 1.44
N VAL A 145 6.83 9.52 1.38
CA VAL A 145 7.92 10.40 0.93
C VAL A 145 8.66 9.70 -0.21
N VAL A 146 9.19 10.48 -1.16
CA VAL A 146 9.94 9.96 -2.31
C VAL A 146 11.35 10.55 -2.34
N PRO A 147 12.33 9.97 -1.63
CA PRO A 147 13.74 10.27 -1.87
C PRO A 147 14.14 9.97 -3.32
N VAL A 148 15.09 10.76 -3.84
CA VAL A 148 15.57 10.64 -5.22
C VAL A 148 17.06 10.32 -5.22
N LEU A 149 17.42 9.17 -5.77
CA LEU A 149 18.80 8.81 -6.08
C LEU A 149 19.16 9.45 -7.42
N ARG A 150 20.21 10.28 -7.42
CA ARG A 150 20.66 11.01 -8.61
C ARG A 150 21.81 10.27 -9.26
N HIS A 151 21.87 10.34 -10.58
CA HIS A 151 22.91 9.74 -11.41
C HIS A 151 23.11 8.24 -11.17
N VAL A 152 22.01 7.48 -11.15
CA VAL A 152 22.05 6.03 -10.92
C VAL A 152 22.81 5.34 -12.05
N GLU A 153 22.83 5.92 -13.26
CA GLU A 153 23.61 5.43 -14.40
C GLU A 153 25.13 5.41 -14.16
N ALA A 154 25.61 6.17 -13.18
CA ALA A 154 27.02 6.26 -12.82
C ALA A 154 27.36 5.46 -11.56
N MET A 155 26.40 4.75 -10.96
CA MET A 155 26.57 4.01 -9.72
C MET A 155 26.87 2.54 -9.97
N THR A 156 27.73 1.95 -9.13
CA THR A 156 27.79 0.49 -9.02
C THR A 156 26.63 -0.05 -8.18
N LEU A 157 26.42 -1.36 -8.20
CA LEU A 157 25.40 -2.03 -7.38
C LEU A 157 25.54 -1.70 -5.88
N TRP A 158 26.77 -1.62 -5.39
CA TRP A 158 27.05 -1.33 -3.98
C TRP A 158 26.88 0.15 -3.66
N ASP A 159 27.24 1.06 -4.59
CA ASP A 159 27.00 2.50 -4.41
C ASP A 159 25.49 2.80 -4.36
N ALA A 160 24.71 2.18 -5.25
CA ALA A 160 23.26 2.27 -5.25
C ALA A 160 22.64 1.77 -3.93
N ALA A 161 23.14 0.65 -3.40
CA ALA A 161 22.68 0.11 -2.12
C ALA A 161 23.04 1.02 -0.93
N ALA A 162 24.25 1.57 -0.92
CA ALA A 162 24.71 2.48 0.13
C ALA A 162 23.93 3.80 0.12
N GLU A 163 23.70 4.36 -1.07
CA GLU A 163 22.93 5.60 -1.23
C GLU A 163 21.46 5.40 -0.85
N LEU A 164 20.87 4.25 -1.20
CA LEU A 164 19.51 3.90 -0.79
C LEU A 164 19.37 3.80 0.73
N ALA A 165 20.36 3.22 1.43
CA ALA A 165 20.35 3.11 2.88
C ALA A 165 20.55 4.45 3.60
N ARG A 166 21.16 5.43 2.93
CA ARG A 166 21.41 6.78 3.45
C ARG A 166 20.17 7.68 3.41
N LEU A 167 19.26 7.44 2.46
CA LEU A 167 18.07 8.25 2.17
C LEU A 167 16.86 7.86 3.02
#